data_AF-A0A966PPB9-F1
#
_entry.id   AF-A0A966PPB9-F1
#
_cell.length_a   1.000
_cell.length_b   1.000
_cell.length_c   1.000
_cell.angle_alpha   90.00
_cell.angle_beta   90.00
_cell.angle_gamma   90.00
#
_symmetry.space_group_name_H-M   'P 1'
#
loop_
_entity.id
_entity.type
_entity.pdbx_description
1 polymer ?
#
loop_
_entity_poly.entity_id
_entity_poly.type
_entity_poly.pdbx_seq_one_letter_code
_entity_poly.pdbx_strand_id
1 'polypeptide(L)'
;MKRHSVSAITVSLVASLGLITASCGDDPDASARPILVVTGSGAGINAPAAANDMAAGAESKMWAPWQMKFIAGADLPALDSEAKSYVISGGSVSVSDISNLAAVFGVAGDVEEVDANMGGGYRIGSDNGSTDSFWVSGDALHYWSYSPKWNESAVVGCAIASSPDGSVTTEPVDCARPEPPANVPSDEEARALFATLIEKMNLNADDMVLESYADEWGASVYAYLKIDGVRSPLTVSVGFGADGAVTFASGFLGEITDGASYPRIGTAAALERLNSDYTNPMLRG
;
A
#
# COMPACT_ATOMS: atom_id res chain seq x y z
N MET A 1 -16.86 47.00 -25.19
CA MET A 1 -17.16 47.21 -23.76
C MET A 1 -18.52 46.63 -23.42
N LYS A 2 -18.56 45.48 -22.75
CA LYS A 2 -19.74 44.99 -22.01
C LYS A 2 -19.22 44.04 -20.93
N ARG A 3 -19.36 44.47 -19.67
CA ARG A 3 -19.10 43.72 -18.43
C ARG A 3 -20.23 42.72 -18.24
N HIS A 4 -19.92 41.49 -17.86
CA HIS A 4 -20.87 40.60 -17.18
C HIS A 4 -20.20 39.94 -15.98
N SER A 5 -21.04 39.69 -14.99
CA SER A 5 -20.77 39.81 -13.57
C SER A 5 -20.05 38.61 -12.96
N VAL A 6 -19.27 38.92 -11.93
CA VAL A 6 -18.75 38.00 -10.93
C VAL A 6 -19.93 37.37 -10.18
N SER A 7 -20.02 36.04 -10.21
CA SER A 7 -20.94 35.28 -9.37
C SER A 7 -20.17 34.84 -8.11
N ALA A 8 -20.65 35.27 -6.95
CA ALA A 8 -20.06 34.95 -5.66
C ALA A 8 -20.25 33.45 -5.36
N ILE A 9 -19.14 32.73 -5.18
CA ILE A 9 -19.13 31.36 -4.66
C ILE A 9 -19.16 31.45 -3.14
N THR A 10 -20.29 31.04 -2.55
CA THR A 10 -20.45 30.87 -1.11
C THR A 10 -19.65 29.63 -0.69
N VAL A 11 -18.53 29.84 -0.01
CA VAL A 11 -17.74 28.76 0.60
C VAL A 11 -18.43 28.33 1.90
N SER A 12 -19.09 27.18 1.87
CA SER A 12 -19.54 26.50 3.10
C SER A 12 -18.33 25.82 3.74
N LEU A 13 -17.90 26.33 4.88
CA LEU A 13 -16.83 25.78 5.70
C LEU A 13 -17.32 24.47 6.35
N VAL A 14 -16.96 23.32 5.79
CA VAL A 14 -17.11 22.02 6.47
C VAL A 14 -15.84 21.78 7.27
N ALA A 15 -15.97 21.73 8.59
CA ALA A 15 -14.87 21.42 9.49
C ALA A 15 -14.43 19.96 9.29
N SER A 16 -13.32 19.76 8.57
CA SER A 16 -12.66 18.47 8.41
C SER A 16 -11.87 18.13 9.67
N LEU A 17 -12.35 17.14 10.42
CA LEU A 17 -11.64 16.57 11.57
C LEU A 17 -10.70 15.46 11.06
N GLY A 18 -9.40 15.73 11.04
CA GLY A 18 -8.39 14.77 10.61
C GLY A 18 -8.30 13.58 11.58
N LEU A 19 -8.69 12.39 11.12
CA LEU A 19 -8.32 11.14 11.79
C LEU A 19 -6.89 10.79 11.42
N ILE A 20 -6.01 10.84 12.42
CA ILE A 20 -4.61 10.44 12.30
C ILE A 20 -4.55 8.91 12.20
N THR A 21 -3.81 8.41 11.22
CA THR A 21 -3.56 6.99 10.96
C THR A 21 -2.85 6.33 12.14
N ALA A 22 -3.32 5.14 12.53
CA ALA A 22 -2.62 4.28 13.45
C ALA A 22 -1.51 3.55 12.68
N SER A 23 -0.25 3.88 12.97
CA SER A 23 0.89 3.04 12.64
C SER A 23 0.86 1.81 13.57
N CYS A 24 0.78 0.61 13.00
CA CYS A 24 1.05 -0.63 13.73
C CYS A 24 2.56 -0.87 13.72
N GLY A 25 3.26 -0.18 14.61
CA GLY A 25 4.66 -0.43 14.96
C GLY A 25 4.87 0.06 16.39
N ASP A 26 5.60 -0.70 17.21
CA ASP A 26 6.04 -0.30 18.57
C ASP A 26 7.04 0.86 18.50
N ASP A 27 6.62 2.00 17.94
CA ASP A 27 7.37 3.24 17.95
C ASP A 27 6.89 4.06 19.16
N PRO A 28 7.72 4.25 20.20
CA PRO A 28 7.37 5.07 21.37
C PRO A 28 7.16 6.56 21.03
N ASP A 29 7.59 7.00 19.83
CA ASP A 29 7.40 8.36 19.32
C ASP A 29 6.22 8.46 18.31
N ALA A 30 5.44 7.38 18.11
CA ALA A 30 4.20 7.43 17.33
C ALA A 30 3.20 8.39 17.99
N SER A 31 3.14 9.62 17.49
CA SER A 31 2.36 10.74 18.04
C SER A 31 0.83 10.58 17.96
N ALA A 32 0.32 9.39 17.59
CA ALA A 32 -1.11 9.11 17.49
C ALA A 32 -1.53 8.09 18.57
N ARG A 33 -2.38 8.51 19.51
CA ARG A 33 -2.98 7.57 20.47
C ARG A 33 -3.76 6.50 19.71
N PRO A 34 -3.67 5.21 20.11
CA PRO A 34 -4.41 4.15 19.45
C PRO A 34 -5.92 4.40 19.56
N ILE A 35 -6.62 4.32 18.41
CA ILE A 35 -8.07 4.57 18.29
C ILE A 35 -8.87 3.51 19.04
N LEU A 36 -8.36 2.27 19.08
CA LEU A 36 -8.90 1.16 19.85
C LEU A 36 -7.84 0.65 20.82
N VAL A 37 -8.24 0.39 22.07
CA VAL A 37 -7.37 -0.13 23.13
C VAL A 37 -7.92 -1.47 23.61
N VAL A 38 -7.03 -2.45 23.79
CA VAL A 38 -7.37 -3.75 24.36
C VAL A 38 -7.18 -3.67 25.89
N THR A 39 -8.24 -3.93 26.65
CA THR A 39 -8.22 -3.82 28.13
C THR A 39 -8.32 -5.16 28.85
N GLY A 40 -8.26 -6.27 28.10
CA GLY A 40 -8.28 -7.62 28.64
C GLY A 40 -7.33 -8.52 27.86
N SER A 41 -6.07 -8.55 28.27
CA SER A 41 -5.21 -9.71 28.03
C SER A 41 -4.71 -10.19 29.40
N GLY A 42 -4.81 -11.50 29.66
CA GLY A 42 -3.90 -12.07 30.64
C GLY A 42 -2.50 -11.95 30.05
N ALA A 43 -1.55 -11.40 30.81
CA ALA A 43 -0.21 -11.00 30.37
C ALA A 43 -0.14 -9.72 29.50
N GLY A 44 0.06 -8.62 30.21
CA GLY A 44 0.94 -7.48 29.88
C GLY A 44 1.09 -7.05 28.42
N ILE A 45 0.26 -6.10 27.99
CA ILE A 45 0.51 -5.27 26.78
C ILE A 45 1.19 -3.93 27.17
N ASN A 46 1.61 -3.74 28.43
CA ASN A 46 2.22 -2.50 28.93
C ASN A 46 3.59 -2.71 29.60
N ALA A 47 4.34 -3.76 29.24
CA ALA A 47 5.70 -3.96 29.74
C ALA A 47 6.71 -3.70 28.62
N PRO A 48 7.74 -2.84 28.81
CA PRO A 48 8.77 -2.64 27.81
C PRO A 48 9.47 -3.98 27.55
N ALA A 49 9.70 -4.30 26.28
CA ALA A 49 10.38 -5.51 25.87
C ALA A 49 11.81 -5.52 26.42
N ALA A 50 12.03 -6.23 27.52
CA ALA A 50 13.37 -6.59 27.95
C ALA A 50 13.90 -7.65 26.98
N ALA A 51 14.93 -7.29 26.24
CA ALA A 51 15.73 -8.20 25.44
C ALA A 51 16.33 -9.32 26.31
N ASN A 52 16.51 -10.49 25.69
CA ASN A 52 17.14 -11.73 26.16
C ASN A 52 16.20 -12.78 26.77
N ASP A 53 15.73 -13.71 25.92
CA ASP A 53 16.21 -15.11 25.92
C ASP A 53 15.36 -15.94 24.93
N MET A 54 15.76 -15.93 23.65
CA MET A 54 15.29 -16.86 22.63
C MET A 54 16.08 -18.17 22.75
N ALA A 55 15.79 -19.00 23.75
CA ALA A 55 16.17 -20.42 23.75
C ALA A 55 15.51 -21.19 24.91
N ALA A 56 14.27 -21.66 24.75
CA ALA A 56 13.81 -22.96 25.25
C ALA A 56 12.32 -23.19 24.95
N GLY A 57 12.04 -24.25 24.19
CA GLY A 57 10.77 -25.00 24.28
C GLY A 57 9.60 -24.48 23.43
N ALA A 58 9.72 -24.64 22.11
CA ALA A 58 8.59 -24.60 21.19
C ALA A 58 7.82 -25.92 21.24
N GLU A 59 6.95 -26.10 22.22
CA GLU A 59 6.01 -27.23 22.23
C GLU A 59 4.71 -26.78 22.94
N SER A 60 3.60 -26.71 22.22
CA SER A 60 2.22 -26.60 22.77
C SER A 60 1.77 -25.29 23.46
N LYS A 61 2.07 -24.11 22.89
CA LYS A 61 1.21 -22.93 23.11
C LYS A 61 0.29 -22.74 21.90
N MET A 62 -0.73 -23.60 21.80
CA MET A 62 -1.94 -23.24 21.05
C MET A 62 -2.38 -21.86 21.53
N TRP A 63 -2.75 -20.97 20.61
CA TRP A 63 -3.38 -19.70 20.91
C TRP A 63 -4.50 -19.96 21.94
N ALA A 64 -4.30 -19.53 23.19
CA ALA A 64 -5.37 -19.56 24.18
C ALA A 64 -6.45 -18.59 23.67
N PRO A 65 -7.75 -18.86 23.88
CA PRO A 65 -8.81 -17.90 23.56
C PRO A 65 -8.68 -16.72 24.54
N TRP A 66 -7.82 -15.77 24.20
CA TRP A 66 -7.68 -14.53 24.94
C TRP A 66 -8.96 -13.73 24.74
N GLN A 67 -9.74 -13.54 25.81
CA GLN A 67 -10.93 -12.70 25.79
C GLN A 67 -10.53 -11.24 25.63
N MET A 68 -10.31 -10.82 24.38
CA MET A 68 -9.95 -9.45 24.05
C MET A 68 -11.18 -8.57 24.22
N LYS A 69 -11.06 -7.55 25.09
CA LYS A 69 -12.03 -6.47 25.20
C LYS A 69 -11.49 -5.20 24.57
N PHE A 70 -12.14 -4.75 23.51
CA PHE A 70 -11.85 -3.51 22.80
C PHE A 70 -12.67 -2.37 23.40
N ILE A 71 -12.00 -1.28 23.73
CA ILE A 71 -12.61 0.00 24.07
C ILE A 71 -12.09 1.08 23.13
N ALA A 72 -12.87 2.14 22.94
CA ALA A 72 -12.38 3.32 22.24
C ALA A 72 -11.28 4.01 23.06
N GLY A 73 -10.13 4.27 22.45
CA GLY A 73 -9.00 5.00 23.06
C GLY A 73 -9.17 6.52 23.00
N ALA A 74 -10.18 7.00 22.28
CA ALA A 74 -10.57 8.40 22.12
C ALA A 74 -12.08 8.51 21.89
N ASP A 75 -12.63 9.72 21.96
CA ASP A 75 -14.02 9.97 21.58
C ASP A 75 -14.20 9.72 20.08
N LEU A 76 -14.92 8.65 19.75
CA LEU A 76 -15.23 8.31 18.37
C LEU A 76 -16.53 8.98 17.94
N PRO A 77 -16.62 9.49 16.69
CA PRO A 77 -17.87 10.03 16.17
C PRO A 77 -18.95 8.95 16.16
N ALA A 78 -20.19 9.35 16.45
CA ALA A 78 -21.35 8.49 16.34
C ALA A 78 -21.72 8.31 14.85
N LEU A 79 -21.24 7.23 14.24
CA LEU A 79 -21.44 6.92 12.82
C LEU A 79 -22.81 6.27 12.55
N ASP A 80 -23.86 6.80 13.16
CA ASP A 80 -25.21 6.23 13.13
C ASP A 80 -26.01 6.68 11.89
N SER A 81 -25.54 7.73 11.20
CA SER A 81 -26.15 8.20 9.96
C SER A 81 -25.88 7.25 8.79
N GLU A 82 -26.70 7.36 7.75
CA GLU A 82 -26.39 6.75 6.46
C GLU A 82 -25.01 7.19 5.95
N ALA A 83 -24.36 6.31 5.19
CA ALA A 83 -23.13 6.59 4.47
C ALA A 83 -23.27 6.21 3.00
N LYS A 84 -22.59 6.97 2.15
CA LYS A 84 -22.54 6.74 0.72
C LYS A 84 -21.61 5.57 0.42
N SER A 85 -22.03 4.70 -0.49
CA SER A 85 -21.17 3.74 -1.16
C SER A 85 -20.48 4.39 -2.36
N TYR A 86 -19.38 3.79 -2.80
CA TYR A 86 -18.63 4.22 -3.97
C TYR A 86 -18.52 3.07 -4.95
N VAL A 87 -18.61 3.40 -6.24
CA VAL A 87 -18.45 2.45 -7.33
C VAL A 87 -17.23 2.85 -8.13
N ILE A 88 -16.39 1.86 -8.44
CA ILE A 88 -15.30 2.04 -9.39
C ILE A 88 -15.85 1.69 -10.75
N SER A 89 -15.98 2.72 -11.57
CA SER A 89 -16.55 2.66 -12.90
C SER A 89 -15.44 2.24 -13.86
N GLY A 90 -15.62 1.13 -14.57
CA GLY A 90 -14.69 0.68 -15.61
C GLY A 90 -14.83 1.49 -16.89
N GLY A 91 -14.73 2.82 -16.78
CA GLY A 91 -14.69 3.72 -17.92
C GLY A 91 -13.55 3.34 -18.87
N SER A 92 -13.69 3.63 -20.16
CA SER A 92 -12.63 3.33 -21.11
C SER A 92 -11.40 4.22 -20.86
N VAL A 93 -10.25 3.63 -20.55
CA VAL A 93 -8.96 4.34 -20.55
C VAL A 93 -8.48 4.50 -21.99
N SER A 94 -8.06 5.70 -22.36
CA SER A 94 -7.53 5.94 -23.71
C SER A 94 -6.08 5.46 -23.82
N VAL A 95 -5.70 4.97 -25.00
CA VAL A 95 -4.30 4.61 -25.31
C VAL A 95 -3.34 5.79 -25.04
N SER A 96 -3.78 7.02 -25.31
CA SER A 96 -3.00 8.21 -25.00
C SER A 96 -2.75 8.42 -23.50
N ASP A 97 -3.73 8.13 -22.65
CA ASP A 97 -3.56 8.26 -21.20
C ASP A 97 -2.55 7.22 -20.68
N ILE A 98 -2.62 5.99 -21.21
CA ILE A 98 -1.67 4.92 -20.89
C ILE A 98 -0.25 5.33 -21.32
N SER A 99 -0.09 5.81 -22.56
CA SER A 99 1.21 6.28 -23.05
C SER A 99 1.76 7.45 -22.24
N ASN A 100 0.91 8.43 -21.89
CA ASN A 100 1.32 9.59 -21.09
C ASN A 100 1.76 9.18 -19.68
N LEU A 101 1.03 8.27 -19.03
CA LEU A 101 1.39 7.75 -17.72
C LEU A 101 2.68 6.94 -17.77
N ALA A 102 2.83 6.05 -18.75
CA ALA A 102 4.04 5.25 -18.92
C ALA A 102 5.29 6.13 -19.20
N ALA A 103 5.11 7.25 -19.91
CA ALA A 103 6.17 8.22 -20.17
C ALA A 103 6.68 8.91 -18.90
N VAL A 104 5.90 8.99 -17.82
CA VAL A 104 6.37 9.49 -16.51
C VAL A 104 7.54 8.64 -15.99
N PHE A 105 7.53 7.34 -16.28
CA PHE A 105 8.55 6.36 -15.91
C PHE A 105 9.59 6.12 -17.01
N GLY A 106 9.55 6.88 -18.11
CA GLY A 106 10.47 6.72 -19.23
C GLY A 106 10.23 5.49 -20.09
N VAL A 107 9.09 4.81 -19.93
CA VAL A 107 8.71 3.67 -20.79
C VAL A 107 8.24 4.22 -22.13
N ALA A 108 8.98 3.88 -23.19
CA ALA A 108 8.65 4.21 -24.56
C ALA A 108 8.28 2.94 -25.33
N GLY A 109 7.32 3.05 -26.23
CA GLY A 109 6.86 1.94 -27.07
C GLY A 109 5.40 2.11 -27.46
N ASP A 110 4.93 1.20 -28.32
CA ASP A 110 3.53 1.13 -28.69
C ASP A 110 2.74 0.42 -27.59
N VAL A 111 1.50 0.88 -27.37
CA VAL A 111 0.56 0.23 -26.46
C VAL A 111 -0.04 -0.97 -27.18
N GLU A 112 0.23 -2.16 -26.66
CA GLU A 112 -0.28 -3.42 -27.17
C GLU A 112 -1.49 -3.86 -26.34
N GLU A 113 -2.55 -4.30 -27.00
CA GLU A 113 -3.70 -4.91 -26.34
C GLU A 113 -3.36 -6.36 -25.95
N VAL A 114 -3.67 -6.73 -24.70
CA VAL A 114 -3.46 -8.08 -24.19
C VAL A 114 -4.73 -8.89 -24.42
N ASP A 115 -4.58 -10.13 -24.91
CA ASP A 115 -5.71 -11.02 -25.18
C ASP A 115 -6.56 -11.26 -23.92
N ALA A 116 -7.88 -11.31 -24.09
CA ALA A 116 -8.81 -11.50 -22.97
C ALA A 116 -8.58 -12.82 -22.20
N ASN A 117 -8.11 -13.89 -22.87
CA ASN A 117 -7.77 -15.16 -22.22
C ASN A 117 -6.51 -15.07 -21.36
N MET A 118 -5.70 -14.01 -21.54
CA MET A 118 -4.50 -13.70 -20.77
C MET A 118 -4.75 -12.63 -19.69
N GLY A 119 -6.01 -12.28 -19.43
CA GLY A 119 -6.41 -11.27 -18.45
C GLY A 119 -6.84 -9.92 -19.05
N GLY A 120 -6.69 -9.73 -20.36
CA GLY A 120 -7.08 -8.49 -21.05
C GLY A 120 -6.22 -7.27 -20.68
N GLY A 121 -6.65 -6.10 -21.14
CA GLY A 121 -6.00 -4.83 -20.83
C GLY A 121 -4.91 -4.45 -21.83
N TYR A 122 -3.88 -3.76 -21.35
CA TYR A 122 -2.86 -3.15 -22.19
C TYR A 122 -1.46 -3.34 -21.62
N ARG A 123 -0.46 -3.35 -22.51
CA ARG A 123 0.96 -3.44 -22.16
C ARG A 123 1.82 -2.51 -23.01
N ILE A 124 2.93 -2.04 -22.43
CA ILE A 124 4.08 -1.47 -23.14
C ILE A 124 5.34 -2.21 -22.67
N GLY A 125 6.23 -2.58 -23.59
CA GLY A 125 7.45 -3.33 -23.28
C GLY A 125 7.26 -4.85 -23.24
N SER A 126 8.24 -5.58 -22.71
CA SER A 126 8.30 -7.05 -22.73
C SER A 126 8.11 -7.68 -21.35
N ASP A 127 7.50 -8.87 -21.31
CA ASP A 127 7.31 -9.66 -20.07
C ASP A 127 8.56 -10.46 -19.65
N ASN A 128 9.57 -10.52 -20.51
CA ASN A 128 10.79 -11.30 -20.26
C ASN A 128 11.88 -10.52 -19.50
N GLY A 129 11.56 -9.31 -19.04
CA GLY A 129 12.49 -8.44 -18.31
C GLY A 129 13.58 -7.78 -19.16
N SER A 130 13.57 -7.94 -20.49
CA SER A 130 14.57 -7.33 -21.38
C SER A 130 14.41 -5.82 -21.56
N THR A 131 13.21 -5.31 -21.31
CA THR A 131 12.88 -3.89 -21.32
C THR A 131 12.12 -3.53 -20.06
N ASP A 132 12.05 -2.24 -19.76
CA ASP A 132 11.05 -1.73 -18.84
C ASP A 132 9.66 -2.12 -19.36
N SER A 133 8.75 -2.43 -18.44
CA SER A 133 7.41 -2.87 -18.74
C SER A 133 6.38 -2.03 -18.00
N PHE A 134 5.26 -1.79 -18.68
CA PHE A 134 4.10 -1.11 -18.14
C PHE A 134 2.87 -1.93 -18.47
N TRP A 135 2.05 -2.25 -17.48
CA TRP A 135 0.83 -3.04 -17.65
C TRP A 135 -0.37 -2.28 -17.10
N VAL A 136 -1.52 -2.43 -17.75
CA VAL A 136 -2.81 -1.89 -17.30
C VAL A 136 -3.87 -2.99 -17.41
N SER A 137 -4.57 -3.26 -16.32
CA SER A 137 -5.61 -4.29 -16.27
C SER A 137 -6.84 -3.91 -17.10
N GLY A 138 -7.50 -4.94 -17.65
CA GLY A 138 -8.76 -4.78 -18.38
C GLY A 138 -10.01 -4.71 -17.48
N ASP A 139 -9.85 -4.80 -16.16
CA ASP A 139 -10.95 -4.70 -15.20
C ASP A 139 -11.29 -3.24 -14.89
N ALA A 140 -12.39 -3.02 -14.15
CA ALA A 140 -12.90 -1.68 -13.87
C ALA A 140 -11.96 -0.76 -13.06
N LEU A 141 -11.02 -1.33 -12.30
CA LEU A 141 -10.03 -0.57 -11.56
C LEU A 141 -8.97 0.03 -12.48
N HIS A 142 -8.75 -0.60 -13.64
CA HIS A 142 -7.63 -0.31 -14.52
C HIS A 142 -6.35 -0.17 -13.72
N TYR A 143 -6.08 -1.20 -12.92
CA TYR A 143 -4.87 -1.28 -12.13
C TYR A 143 -3.68 -1.22 -13.06
N TRP A 144 -2.72 -0.37 -12.77
CA TRP A 144 -1.51 -0.27 -13.57
C TRP A 144 -0.29 -0.60 -12.74
N SER A 145 0.74 -1.13 -13.40
CA SER A 145 2.03 -1.39 -12.80
C SER A 145 3.16 -1.10 -13.77
N TYR A 146 4.21 -0.47 -13.25
CA TYR A 146 5.51 -0.29 -13.88
C TYR A 146 6.52 -1.24 -13.24
N SER A 147 7.38 -1.83 -14.06
CA SER A 147 8.57 -2.54 -13.60
C SER A 147 9.75 -2.19 -14.51
N PRO A 148 10.92 -1.86 -13.96
CA PRO A 148 12.11 -1.65 -14.77
C PRO A 148 12.55 -2.97 -15.40
N LYS A 149 13.36 -2.88 -16.45
CA LYS A 149 14.07 -4.05 -16.99
C LYS A 149 14.80 -4.79 -15.86
N TRP A 150 14.83 -6.12 -15.94
CA TRP A 150 15.53 -6.91 -14.94
C TRP A 150 17.02 -6.57 -14.98
N ASN A 151 17.59 -6.24 -13.83
CA ASN A 151 19.03 -6.23 -13.73
C ASN A 151 19.50 -7.70 -13.78
N GLU A 152 20.53 -7.98 -14.57
CA GLU A 152 21.15 -9.32 -14.62
C GLU A 152 21.95 -9.64 -13.33
N SER A 153 21.98 -8.72 -12.36
CA SER A 153 22.86 -8.77 -11.18
C SER A 153 22.24 -9.44 -9.95
N ALA A 154 21.04 -10.01 -10.06
CA ALA A 154 20.40 -10.77 -8.96
C ALA A 154 20.19 -12.26 -9.31
N VAL A 155 21.18 -12.92 -9.92
CA VAL A 155 21.23 -14.38 -9.85
C VAL A 155 21.88 -14.77 -8.52
N VAL A 156 21.09 -14.77 -7.45
CA VAL A 156 21.48 -15.41 -6.18
C VAL A 156 21.21 -16.91 -6.30
N GLY A 157 21.97 -17.55 -7.18
CA GLY A 157 22.00 -18.98 -7.36
C GLY A 157 23.45 -19.40 -7.44
N CYS A 158 24.07 -19.72 -6.30
CA CYS A 158 25.33 -20.45 -6.31
C CYS A 158 25.07 -21.80 -7.00
N ALA A 159 25.27 -21.83 -8.32
CA ALA A 159 25.25 -23.06 -9.08
C ALA A 159 26.39 -23.93 -8.54
N ILE A 160 26.07 -25.15 -8.13
CA ILE A 160 27.08 -26.17 -7.81
C ILE A 160 27.89 -26.38 -9.08
N ALA A 161 29.18 -26.04 -9.07
CA ALA A 161 30.06 -26.29 -10.20
C ALA A 161 30.12 -27.80 -10.43
N SER A 162 29.43 -28.29 -11.46
CA SER A 162 29.57 -29.65 -11.94
C SER A 162 30.73 -29.66 -12.93
N SER A 163 31.84 -30.31 -12.57
CA SER A 163 32.93 -30.54 -13.50
C SER A 163 32.47 -31.46 -14.64
N PRO A 164 33.03 -31.34 -15.87
CA PRO A 164 32.68 -32.21 -17.00
C PRO A 164 32.92 -33.72 -16.76
N ASP A 165 33.64 -34.07 -15.71
CA ASP A 165 33.97 -35.43 -15.29
C ASP A 165 33.01 -36.01 -14.22
N GLY A 166 31.99 -35.25 -13.81
CA GLY A 166 31.02 -35.67 -12.80
C GLY A 166 31.55 -35.64 -11.36
N SER A 167 32.73 -35.06 -11.11
CA SER A 167 33.23 -34.83 -9.76
C SER A 167 32.54 -33.61 -9.13
N VAL A 168 32.06 -33.77 -7.90
CA VAL A 168 31.54 -32.67 -7.07
C VAL A 168 32.71 -32.13 -6.26
N THR A 169 33.04 -30.85 -6.45
CA THR A 169 33.98 -30.15 -5.58
C THR A 169 33.34 -29.98 -4.19
N THR A 170 34.00 -30.47 -3.15
CA THR A 170 33.54 -30.40 -1.74
C THR A 170 33.94 -29.11 -1.02
N GLU A 171 34.60 -28.19 -1.73
CA GLU A 171 34.92 -26.86 -1.18
C GLU A 171 33.63 -26.02 -1.18
N PRO A 172 33.17 -25.50 -0.03
CA PRO A 172 32.04 -24.59 -0.02
C PRO A 172 32.42 -23.36 -0.84
N VAL A 173 31.69 -23.12 -1.93
CA VAL A 173 31.79 -21.85 -2.66
C VAL A 173 31.41 -20.75 -1.68
N ASP A 174 32.34 -19.84 -1.40
CA ASP A 174 32.09 -18.68 -0.56
C ASP A 174 31.09 -17.77 -1.29
N CYS A 175 29.82 -17.97 -1.02
CA CYS A 175 28.74 -17.15 -1.56
C CYS A 175 28.81 -15.80 -0.84
N ALA A 176 29.46 -14.82 -1.47
CA ALA A 176 29.47 -13.46 -0.97
C ALA A 176 28.03 -13.03 -0.68
N ARG A 177 27.77 -12.64 0.57
CA ARG A 177 26.48 -12.07 0.96
C ARG A 177 26.23 -10.85 0.07
N PRO A 178 25.03 -10.68 -0.52
CA PRO A 178 24.73 -9.47 -1.27
C PRO A 178 24.94 -8.26 -0.37
N GLU A 179 25.61 -7.24 -0.90
CA GLU A 179 25.72 -5.94 -0.25
C GLU A 179 24.43 -5.15 -0.51
N PRO A 180 23.98 -4.30 0.43
CA PRO A 180 22.86 -3.41 0.20
C PRO A 180 23.10 -2.49 -1.01
N PRO A 181 22.05 -2.09 -1.74
CA PRO A 181 22.20 -1.17 -2.86
C PRO A 181 22.79 0.17 -2.43
N ALA A 182 23.61 0.78 -3.28
CA ALA A 182 24.22 2.07 -2.98
C ALA A 182 23.18 3.20 -3.00
N ASN A 183 23.30 4.16 -2.07
CA ASN A 183 22.50 5.39 -2.06
C ASN A 183 20.98 5.16 -2.13
N VAL A 184 20.47 4.16 -1.41
CA VAL A 184 19.01 4.05 -1.20
C VAL A 184 18.51 5.33 -0.51
N PRO A 185 17.44 5.98 -1.01
CA PRO A 185 16.92 7.19 -0.40
C PRO A 185 16.48 6.99 1.04
N SER A 186 16.71 7.99 1.88
CA SER A 186 16.04 8.10 3.18
C SER A 186 14.52 8.27 3.02
N ASP A 187 13.77 8.11 4.12
CA ASP A 187 12.31 8.31 4.12
C ASP A 187 11.89 9.68 3.56
N GLU A 188 12.57 10.76 3.98
CA GLU A 188 12.28 12.13 3.52
C GLU A 188 12.59 12.31 2.03
N GLU A 189 13.71 11.77 1.56
CA GLU A 189 14.10 11.82 0.15
C GLU A 189 13.14 11.00 -0.73
N ALA A 190 12.73 9.81 -0.27
CA ALA A 190 11.76 8.98 -0.97
C ALA A 190 10.41 9.70 -1.11
N ARG A 191 9.95 10.40 -0.07
CA ARG A 191 8.73 11.22 -0.11
C ARG A 191 8.85 12.40 -1.06
N ALA A 192 10.02 13.04 -1.15
CA ALA A 192 10.26 14.13 -2.10
C ALA A 192 10.29 13.65 -3.56
N LEU A 193 10.92 12.50 -3.81
CA LEU A 193 10.88 11.83 -5.12
C LEU A 193 9.45 11.44 -5.50
N PHE A 194 8.70 10.87 -4.55
CA PHE A 194 7.31 10.50 -4.74
C PHE A 194 6.43 11.72 -5.05
N ALA A 195 6.59 12.84 -4.34
CA ALA A 195 5.85 14.08 -4.63
C ALA A 195 6.07 14.55 -6.08
N THR A 196 7.31 14.47 -6.57
CA THR A 196 7.62 14.79 -7.98
C THR A 196 6.89 13.87 -8.95
N LEU A 197 6.75 12.58 -8.63
CA LEU A 197 6.00 11.62 -9.46
C LEU A 197 4.49 11.89 -9.43
N ILE A 198 3.92 12.18 -8.26
CA ILE A 198 2.51 12.55 -8.09
C ILE A 198 2.15 13.76 -8.97
N GLU A 199 2.99 14.81 -8.96
CA GLU A 199 2.79 15.98 -9.82
C GLU A 199 2.84 15.62 -11.30
N LYS A 200 3.81 14.81 -11.73
CA LYS A 200 3.93 14.35 -13.13
C LYS A 200 2.75 13.49 -13.58
N MET A 201 2.19 12.68 -12.68
CA MET A 201 0.99 11.89 -12.92
C MET A 201 -0.29 12.71 -12.85
N ASN A 202 -0.20 14.02 -12.57
CA ASN A 202 -1.33 14.93 -12.38
C ASN A 202 -2.29 14.45 -11.27
N LEU A 203 -1.72 13.88 -10.21
CA LEU A 203 -2.44 13.46 -9.01
C LEU A 203 -2.33 14.54 -7.93
N ASN A 204 -3.36 14.64 -7.09
CA ASN A 204 -3.38 15.61 -6.00
C ASN A 204 -2.96 14.96 -4.67
N ALA A 205 -1.84 15.41 -4.12
CA ALA A 205 -1.35 14.92 -2.83
C ALA A 205 -2.32 15.22 -1.67
N ASP A 206 -3.09 16.31 -1.76
CA ASP A 206 -4.10 16.65 -0.74
C ASP A 206 -5.27 15.68 -0.72
N ASP A 207 -5.45 14.87 -1.75
CA ASP A 207 -6.45 13.79 -1.80
C ASP A 207 -5.89 12.47 -1.30
N MET A 208 -4.67 12.45 -0.75
CA MET A 208 -3.99 11.22 -0.34
C MET A 208 -3.63 11.22 1.16
N VAL A 209 -3.43 10.02 1.68
CA VAL A 209 -2.76 9.73 2.95
C VAL A 209 -1.48 9.00 2.62
N LEU A 210 -0.34 9.60 2.99
CA LEU A 210 0.97 9.04 2.70
C LEU A 210 1.46 8.17 3.84
N GLU A 211 2.00 7.02 3.49
CA GLU A 211 2.82 6.17 4.35
C GLU A 211 4.11 5.86 3.62
N SER A 212 5.20 5.74 4.36
CA SER A 212 6.51 5.47 3.78
C SER A 212 7.34 4.58 4.70
N TYR A 213 8.26 3.88 4.07
CA TYR A 213 9.22 3.00 4.71
C TYR A 213 10.55 3.14 3.97
N ALA A 214 11.66 3.16 4.72
CA ALA A 214 13.00 3.16 4.14
C ALA A 214 13.97 2.40 5.05
N ASP A 215 14.82 1.59 4.43
CA ASP A 215 15.96 0.93 5.06
C ASP A 215 17.16 0.89 4.10
N GLU A 216 18.19 0.13 4.44
CA GLU A 216 19.39 -0.01 3.60
C GLU A 216 19.15 -0.75 2.27
N TRP A 217 18.04 -1.47 2.12
CA TRP A 217 17.71 -2.29 0.94
C TRP A 217 16.78 -1.60 -0.03
N GLY A 218 15.93 -0.70 0.46
CA GLY A 218 15.02 0.07 -0.39
C GLY A 218 14.21 1.09 0.40
N ALA A 219 13.54 1.95 -0.35
CA ALA A 219 12.49 2.81 0.17
C ALA A 219 11.19 2.57 -0.58
N SER A 220 10.05 2.83 0.05
CA SER A 220 8.73 2.70 -0.57
C SER A 220 7.80 3.76 -0.01
N VAL A 221 6.99 4.33 -0.90
CA VAL A 221 5.95 5.31 -0.54
C VAL A 221 4.61 4.80 -1.05
N TYR A 222 3.62 4.80 -0.16
CA TYR A 222 2.24 4.41 -0.42
C TYR A 222 1.35 5.63 -0.24
N ALA A 223 0.54 5.94 -1.24
CA ALA A 223 -0.42 7.01 -1.20
C ALA A 223 -1.83 6.45 -1.34
N TYR A 224 -2.54 6.43 -0.23
CA TYR A 224 -3.90 5.93 -0.15
C TYR A 224 -4.87 7.05 -0.48
N LEU A 225 -5.74 6.85 -1.46
CA LEU A 225 -6.74 7.83 -1.84
C LEU A 225 -7.74 8.07 -0.69
N LYS A 226 -8.06 9.34 -0.43
CA LYS A 226 -9.17 9.75 0.41
C LYS A 226 -10.43 9.87 -0.41
N ILE A 227 -11.50 9.26 0.09
CA ILE A 227 -12.86 9.42 -0.44
C ILE A 227 -13.69 10.04 0.69
N ASP A 228 -14.29 11.21 0.44
CA ASP A 228 -14.94 12.03 1.47
C ASP A 228 -14.06 12.28 2.71
N GLY A 229 -12.75 12.48 2.50
CA GLY A 229 -11.78 12.71 3.57
C GLY A 229 -11.39 11.46 4.37
N VAL A 230 -11.93 10.28 4.04
CA VAL A 230 -11.61 9.00 4.69
C VAL A 230 -10.67 8.20 3.79
N ARG A 231 -9.61 7.64 4.38
CA ARG A 231 -8.68 6.75 3.67
C ARG A 231 -9.41 5.53 3.10
N SER A 232 -9.23 5.28 1.82
CA SER A 232 -9.71 4.10 1.09
C SER A 232 -8.56 3.06 0.93
N PRO A 233 -8.86 1.82 0.51
CA PRO A 233 -7.81 0.84 0.18
C PRO A 233 -7.15 1.10 -1.17
N LEU A 234 -7.64 2.06 -1.97
CA LEU A 234 -7.06 2.39 -3.27
C LEU A 234 -5.74 3.12 -3.06
N THR A 235 -4.68 2.60 -3.67
CA THR A 235 -3.30 2.98 -3.35
C THR A 235 -2.51 3.21 -4.62
N VAL A 236 -1.75 4.29 -4.66
CA VAL A 236 -0.61 4.44 -5.56
C VAL A 236 0.65 4.10 -4.77
N SER A 237 1.49 3.21 -5.27
CA SER A 237 2.71 2.79 -4.58
C SER A 237 3.93 2.95 -5.48
N VAL A 238 5.05 3.38 -4.92
CA VAL A 238 6.33 3.48 -5.62
C VAL A 238 7.43 2.96 -4.72
N GLY A 239 8.25 2.04 -5.24
CA GLY A 239 9.48 1.57 -4.62
C GLY A 239 10.70 2.27 -5.24
N PHE A 240 11.68 2.57 -4.40
CA PHE A 240 12.96 3.16 -4.77
C PHE A 240 14.12 2.27 -4.32
N GLY A 241 15.11 2.11 -5.20
CA GLY A 241 16.33 1.35 -4.96
C GLY A 241 17.57 2.24 -5.03
N ALA A 242 18.67 1.69 -5.54
CA ALA A 242 19.93 2.42 -5.66
C ALA A 242 19.77 3.76 -6.38
N ASP A 243 20.44 4.78 -5.87
CA ASP A 243 20.44 6.15 -6.41
C ASP A 243 19.03 6.76 -6.61
N GLY A 244 18.02 6.27 -5.88
CA GLY A 244 16.63 6.70 -6.03
C GLY A 244 15.94 6.22 -7.30
N ALA A 245 16.47 5.20 -7.99
CA ALA A 245 15.83 4.60 -9.14
C ALA A 245 14.51 3.92 -8.74
N VAL A 246 13.45 4.11 -9.54
CA VAL A 246 12.17 3.44 -9.33
C VAL A 246 12.34 1.94 -9.58
N THR A 247 12.10 1.12 -8.56
CA THR A 247 12.18 -0.35 -8.64
C THR A 247 10.83 -0.99 -8.96
N PHE A 248 9.76 -0.29 -8.65
CA PHE A 248 8.38 -0.67 -8.96
C PHE A 248 7.48 0.56 -8.80
N ALA A 249 6.40 0.63 -9.56
CA ALA A 249 5.30 1.54 -9.25
C ALA A 249 3.96 0.93 -9.64
N SER A 250 2.90 1.30 -8.93
CA SER A 250 1.54 0.88 -9.28
C SER A 250 0.48 1.87 -8.83
N GLY A 251 -0.71 1.71 -9.38
CA GLY A 251 -1.88 2.50 -9.01
C GLY A 251 -3.12 2.05 -9.75
N PHE A 252 -4.07 2.97 -9.92
CA PHE A 252 -5.35 2.73 -10.58
C PHE A 252 -5.72 3.91 -11.48
N LEU A 253 -6.55 3.65 -12.49
CA LEU A 253 -7.13 4.66 -13.39
C LEU A 253 -8.66 4.68 -13.37
N GLY A 254 -9.28 3.71 -12.68
CA GLY A 254 -10.72 3.62 -12.56
C GLY A 254 -11.35 4.86 -11.93
N GLU A 255 -12.45 5.31 -12.49
CA GLU A 255 -13.17 6.49 -12.01
C GLU A 255 -14.07 6.12 -10.82
N ILE A 256 -13.91 6.85 -9.72
CA ILE A 256 -14.71 6.64 -8.51
C ILE A 256 -15.95 7.51 -8.62
N THR A 257 -17.11 6.87 -8.61
CA THR A 257 -18.41 7.53 -8.67
C THR A 257 -19.24 7.24 -7.43
N ASP A 258 -20.15 8.17 -7.13
CA ASP A 258 -21.11 8.03 -6.06
C ASP A 258 -22.06 6.85 -6.31
N GLY A 259 -22.16 5.95 -5.33
CA GLY A 259 -23.15 4.88 -5.30
C GLY A 259 -24.37 5.23 -4.45
N ALA A 260 -25.10 4.20 -4.04
CA ALA A 260 -26.25 4.34 -3.13
C ALA A 260 -25.81 4.67 -1.69
N SER A 261 -26.74 5.20 -0.90
CA SER A 261 -26.57 5.38 0.54
C SER A 261 -27.13 4.18 1.29
N TYR A 262 -26.44 3.76 2.35
CA TYR A 262 -26.85 2.65 3.21
C TYR A 262 -26.83 3.06 4.68
N PRO A 263 -27.78 2.57 5.50
CA PRO A 263 -27.74 2.76 6.94
C PRO A 263 -26.49 2.08 7.53
N ARG A 264 -25.85 2.76 8.49
CA ARG A 264 -24.74 2.19 9.27
C ARG A 264 -25.24 1.73 10.63
N ILE A 265 -24.58 0.71 11.18
CA ILE A 265 -24.91 0.20 12.52
C ILE A 265 -24.50 1.15 13.65
N GLY A 266 -23.68 2.16 13.36
CA GLY A 266 -23.16 3.06 14.39
C GLY A 266 -21.90 2.54 15.07
N THR A 267 -21.13 3.46 15.62
CA THR A 267 -19.83 3.16 16.26
C THR A 267 -20.01 2.30 17.52
N ALA A 268 -21.04 2.58 18.32
CA ALA A 268 -21.31 1.84 19.55
C ALA A 268 -21.66 0.37 19.27
N ALA A 269 -22.58 0.12 18.33
CA ALA A 269 -22.96 -1.25 17.95
C ALA A 269 -21.81 -1.99 17.25
N ALA A 270 -20.98 -1.30 16.47
CA ALA A 270 -19.78 -1.89 15.88
C ALA A 270 -18.79 -2.38 16.96
N LEU A 271 -18.56 -1.57 18.00
CA LEU A 271 -17.69 -1.95 19.12
C LEU A 271 -18.27 -3.11 19.94
N GLU A 272 -19.58 -3.13 20.13
CA GLU A 272 -20.27 -4.27 20.78
C GLU A 272 -20.11 -5.56 19.97
N ARG A 273 -20.33 -5.50 18.65
CA ARG A 273 -20.16 -6.65 17.76
C ARG A 273 -18.71 -7.15 17.75
N LEU A 274 -17.74 -6.24 17.67
CA LEU A 274 -16.33 -6.58 17.74
C LEU A 274 -16.00 -7.31 19.05
N ASN A 275 -16.50 -6.81 20.19
CA ASN A 275 -16.31 -7.49 21.46
C ASN A 275 -17.02 -8.85 21.52
N SER A 276 -18.23 -8.99 20.97
CA SER A 276 -18.95 -10.27 20.92
C SER A 276 -18.18 -11.34 20.16
N ASP A 277 -17.56 -10.97 19.02
CA ASP A 277 -16.81 -11.91 18.18
C ASP A 277 -15.53 -12.43 18.87
N TYR A 278 -14.90 -11.62 19.73
CA TYR A 278 -13.63 -11.96 20.39
C TYR A 278 -13.75 -12.43 21.84
N THR A 279 -14.91 -12.25 22.48
CA THR A 279 -15.15 -12.73 23.86
C THR A 279 -15.85 -14.08 23.92
N ASN A 280 -16.49 -14.53 22.83
CA ASN A 280 -17.23 -15.79 22.81
C ASN A 280 -17.17 -16.58 21.48
N PRO A 281 -16.01 -17.16 21.12
CA PRO A 281 -15.87 -17.94 19.88
C PRO A 281 -16.65 -19.27 19.87
N MET A 282 -17.23 -19.71 21.01
CA MET A 282 -17.89 -21.02 21.15
C MET A 282 -19.42 -21.02 20.99
N LEU A 283 -20.06 -19.89 20.66
CA LEU A 283 -21.51 -19.82 20.40
C LEU A 283 -21.90 -19.82 18.92
N ARG A 284 -20.95 -20.01 18.00
CA ARG A 284 -21.26 -20.22 16.58
C ARG A 284 -21.41 -21.72 16.31
N GLY A 285 -22.59 -22.25 16.63
CA GLY A 285 -23.08 -23.59 16.28
C GLY A 285 -24.48 -23.49 15.69
#